data_AF-A0A1V5RZ92-F1
#
_entry.id   AF-A0A1V5RZ92-F1
#
_cell.length_a   1.000
_cell.length_b   1.000
_cell.length_c   1.000
_cell.angle_alpha   90.00
_cell.angle_beta   90.00
_cell.angle_gamma   90.00
#
_symmetry.space_group_name_H-M   'P 1'
#
loop_
_entity.id
_entity.type
_entity.pdbx_description
1 polymer ?
#
loop_
_entity_poly.entity_id
_entity_poly.type
_entity_poly.pdbx_seq_one_letter_code
_entity_poly.pdbx_strand_id
1 'polypeptide(L)'
;MKIISKKQQQKNNILAKIKSNLEKKCFLCGRPANDLAHILPKSLFPEYYTNKRNLIILCRECHNQFDNNIEFRQQKIELYNIAKQINKQAAIKYFKKY
;
A
#
# COMPACT_ATOMS: atom_id res chain seq x y z
N MET A 1 4.12 -13.70 -23.86
CA MET A 1 3.18 -12.95 -22.99
C MET A 1 2.70 -13.93 -21.91
N LYS A 2 2.86 -13.65 -20.61
CA LYS A 2 2.44 -14.61 -19.56
C LYS A 2 0.92 -14.72 -19.54
N ILE A 3 0.39 -15.93 -19.55
CA ILE A 3 -1.06 -16.19 -19.41
C ILE A 3 -1.46 -15.86 -17.97
N ILE A 4 -2.30 -14.84 -17.80
CA ILE A 4 -2.82 -14.42 -16.50
C ILE A 4 -4.19 -15.08 -16.30
N SER A 5 -4.44 -15.64 -15.11
CA SER A 5 -5.75 -16.23 -14.80
C SER A 5 -6.84 -15.15 -14.79
N LYS A 6 -8.08 -15.52 -15.15
CA LYS A 6 -9.24 -14.60 -15.11
C LYS A 6 -9.39 -13.90 -13.75
N LYS A 7 -9.14 -14.64 -12.65
CA LYS A 7 -9.16 -14.12 -11.28
C LYS A 7 -8.10 -13.04 -11.05
N GLN A 8 -6.88 -13.25 -11.54
CA GLN A 8 -5.81 -12.25 -11.41
C GLN A 8 -6.08 -11.04 -12.31
N GLN A 9 -6.66 -11.25 -13.50
CA GLN A 9 -7.07 -10.15 -14.37
C GLN A 9 -8.13 -9.24 -13.70
N GLN A 10 -9.14 -9.83 -13.06
CA GLN A 10 -10.14 -9.07 -12.30
C GLN A 10 -9.49 -8.21 -11.20
N LYS A 11 -8.57 -8.79 -10.43
CA LYS A 11 -7.82 -8.03 -9.41
C LYS A 11 -7.01 -6.88 -10.02
N ASN A 12 -6.31 -7.13 -11.13
CA ASN A 12 -5.54 -6.10 -11.82
C ASN A 12 -6.43 -4.95 -12.30
N ASN A 13 -7.62 -5.25 -12.82
CA ASN A 13 -8.58 -4.23 -13.26
C ASN A 13 -9.05 -3.36 -12.08
N ILE A 14 -9.31 -3.97 -10.92
CA ILE A 14 -9.67 -3.23 -9.69
C ILE A 14 -8.52 -2.31 -9.26
N LEU A 15 -7.29 -2.82 -9.22
CA LEU A 15 -6.11 -2.02 -8.87
C LEU A 15 -5.89 -0.87 -9.85
N ALA A 16 -6.06 -1.10 -11.14
CA ALA A 16 -5.93 -0.07 -12.18
C ALA A 16 -6.97 1.04 -11.98
N LYS A 17 -8.24 0.67 -11.73
CA LYS A 17 -9.32 1.62 -11.44
C LYS A 17 -9.07 2.40 -10.14
N ILE A 18 -8.52 1.78 -9.10
CA ILE A 18 -8.18 2.49 -7.87
C ILE A 18 -7.03 3.47 -8.14
N LYS A 19 -5.96 3.01 -8.79
CA LYS A 19 -4.77 3.80 -9.12
C LYS A 19 -5.09 5.01 -10.01
N SER A 20 -6.06 4.89 -10.93
CA SER A 20 -6.47 6.01 -11.80
C SER A 20 -7.19 7.12 -11.05
N ASN A 21 -7.81 6.81 -9.91
CA ASN A 21 -8.55 7.75 -9.07
C ASN A 21 -7.70 8.35 -7.93
N LEU A 22 -6.42 7.98 -7.81
CA LEU A 22 -5.50 8.54 -6.82
C LEU A 22 -4.68 9.68 -7.43
N GLU A 23 -4.40 10.70 -6.63
CA GLU A 23 -3.52 11.81 -7.03
C GLU A 23 -2.12 11.30 -7.37
N LYS A 24 -1.51 11.83 -8.43
CA LYS A 24 -0.18 11.43 -8.93
C LYS A 24 0.96 12.08 -8.14
N LYS A 25 0.87 12.01 -6.82
CA LYS A 25 1.86 12.51 -5.87
C LYS A 25 2.16 11.47 -4.82
N CYS A 26 3.40 11.45 -4.35
CA CYS A 26 3.83 10.60 -3.27
C CYS A 26 3.14 11.03 -1.98
N PHE A 27 2.39 10.12 -1.37
CA PHE A 27 1.70 10.37 -0.11
C PHE A 27 2.66 10.82 1.01
N LEU A 28 3.93 10.37 0.98
CA LEU A 28 4.89 10.63 2.06
C LEU A 28 5.73 11.89 1.87
N CYS A 29 5.97 12.33 0.63
CA CYS A 29 6.89 13.46 0.36
C CYS A 29 6.35 14.49 -0.64
N GLY A 30 5.13 14.30 -1.16
CA GLY A 30 4.46 15.24 -2.07
C GLY A 30 5.01 15.30 -3.50
N ARG A 31 6.20 14.72 -3.78
CA ARG A 31 6.80 14.72 -5.13
C ARG A 31 5.92 13.96 -6.13
N PRO A 32 5.95 14.31 -7.43
CA PRO A 32 5.25 13.55 -8.47
C PRO A 32 5.58 12.06 -8.42
N ALA A 33 4.55 11.21 -8.47
CA ALA A 33 4.72 9.77 -8.33
C ALA A 33 3.58 8.97 -8.94
N ASN A 34 3.83 7.68 -9.22
CA ASN A 34 2.84 6.79 -9.82
C ASN A 34 2.95 5.34 -9.35
N ASP A 35 3.81 5.01 -8.38
CA ASP A 35 3.89 3.63 -7.89
C ASP A 35 2.77 3.38 -6.89
N LEU A 36 1.95 2.37 -7.17
CA LEU A 36 0.88 1.93 -6.28
C LEU A 36 1.49 1.04 -5.20
N ALA A 37 1.37 1.46 -3.94
CA ALA A 37 1.89 0.74 -2.79
C ALA A 37 0.75 0.27 -1.89
N HIS A 38 0.96 -0.86 -1.22
CA HIS A 38 0.07 -1.41 -0.20
C HIS A 38 0.53 -0.96 1.18
N ILE A 39 -0.35 -0.39 2.01
CA ILE A 39 -0.02 -0.01 3.40
C ILE A 39 0.18 -1.28 4.25
N LEU A 40 -0.72 -2.24 4.11
CA LEU A 40 -0.61 -3.60 4.64
C LEU A 40 -0.23 -4.54 3.48
N PRO A 41 0.94 -5.19 3.52
CA PRO A 41 1.49 -5.88 2.36
C PRO A 41 0.69 -7.14 2.01
N LYS A 42 0.53 -7.38 0.71
CA LYS A 42 -0.21 -8.52 0.15
C LYS A 42 0.30 -9.90 0.62
N SER A 43 1.59 -10.00 0.97
CA SER A 43 2.22 -11.25 1.41
C SER A 43 1.78 -11.65 2.81
N LEU A 44 1.47 -10.68 3.67
CA LEU A 44 1.04 -10.92 5.05
C LEU A 44 -0.48 -10.80 5.22
N PHE A 45 -1.12 -9.94 4.42
CA PHE A 45 -2.54 -9.61 4.54
C PHE A 45 -3.23 -9.60 3.16
N PRO A 46 -3.30 -10.75 2.46
CA PRO A 46 -3.87 -10.86 1.12
C PRO A 46 -5.35 -10.44 1.02
N GLU A 47 -6.09 -10.48 2.13
CA GLU A 47 -7.49 -10.07 2.23
C GLU A 47 -7.69 -8.57 1.94
N TYR A 48 -6.68 -7.74 2.17
CA TYR A 48 -6.75 -6.29 1.89
C TYR A 48 -6.15 -5.91 0.54
N TYR A 49 -5.82 -6.88 -0.33
CA TYR A 49 -5.10 -6.64 -1.58
C TYR A 49 -5.77 -5.63 -2.51
N THR A 50 -7.11 -5.67 -2.60
CA THR A 50 -7.92 -4.75 -3.43
C THR A 50 -8.70 -3.73 -2.60
N ASN A 51 -8.38 -3.58 -1.31
CA ASN A 51 -9.02 -2.58 -0.46
C ASN A 51 -8.51 -1.18 -0.83
N LYS A 52 -9.41 -0.28 -1.25
CA LYS A 52 -9.05 1.09 -1.67
C LYS A 52 -8.31 1.87 -0.59
N ARG A 53 -8.65 1.71 0.69
CA ARG A 53 -7.97 2.39 1.82
C ARG A 53 -6.57 1.82 2.08
N ASN A 54 -6.27 0.63 1.57
CA ASN A 54 -4.97 -0.01 1.71
C ASN A 54 -3.99 0.38 0.59
N LEU A 55 -4.40 1.25 -0.33
CA LEU A 55 -3.67 1.56 -1.56
C LEU A 55 -3.36 3.05 -1.63
N ILE A 56 -2.08 3.37 -1.80
CA ILE A 56 -1.58 4.76 -1.89
C ILE A 56 -0.60 4.90 -3.06
N ILE A 57 -0.32 6.13 -3.45
CA ILE A 57 0.74 6.45 -4.42
C ILE A 57 2.00 6.85 -3.66
N LEU A 58 3.13 6.24 -4.00
CA LEU A 58 4.45 6.59 -3.47
C LEU A 58 5.44 6.81 -4.62
N CYS A 59 6.46 7.64 -4.39
CA CYS A 59 7.65 7.64 -5.23
C CYS A 59 8.49 6.39 -4.92
N ARG A 60 9.36 5.98 -5.84
CA ARG A 60 10.19 4.77 -5.70
C ARG A 60 11.04 4.78 -4.42
N GLU A 61 11.61 5.94 -4.08
CA GLU A 61 12.43 6.12 -2.88
C GLU A 61 11.62 5.85 -1.60
N CYS A 62 10.49 6.54 -1.42
CA CYS A 62 9.63 6.34 -0.24
C CYS A 62 9.03 4.94 -0.18
N HIS A 63 8.69 4.34 -1.33
CA HIS A 63 8.19 2.97 -1.41
C HIS A 63 9.25 1.98 -0.91
N ASN A 64 10.49 2.09 -1.41
CA ASN A 64 11.58 1.22 -1.00
C ASN A 64 11.92 1.37 0.49
N GLN A 65 11.93 2.61 1.02
CA GLN A 65 12.13 2.87 2.45
C GLN A 65 11.00 2.27 3.28
N PHE A 66 9.74 2.45 2.86
CA PHE A 66 8.60 1.91 3.60
C PHE A 66 8.58 0.38 3.66
N ASP A 67 8.96 -0.30 2.58
CA ASP A 67 8.98 -1.76 2.53
C ASP A 67 10.14 -2.35 3.34
N ASN A 68 11.34 -1.76 3.20
CA ASN A 68 12.59 -2.37 3.65
C ASN A 68 13.16 -1.78 4.95
N ASN A 69 12.72 -0.61 5.40
CA ASN A 69 13.21 0.03 6.61
C ASN A 69 12.12 0.09 7.69
N ILE A 70 12.29 -0.73 8.73
CA ILE A 70 11.35 -0.82 9.86
C ILE A 70 11.23 0.50 10.61
N GLU A 71 12.35 1.18 10.88
CA GLU A 71 12.37 2.44 11.61
C GLU A 71 11.64 3.53 10.83
N PHE A 72 11.91 3.62 9.52
CA PHE A 72 11.23 4.56 8.64
C PHE A 72 9.71 4.30 8.62
N ARG A 73 9.30 3.03 8.54
CA ARG A 73 7.88 2.63 8.56
C ARG A 73 7.22 2.97 9.90
N GLN A 74 7.88 2.70 11.03
CA GLN A 74 7.38 2.99 12.38
C GLN A 74 7.09 4.48 12.59
N GLN A 75 7.91 5.35 12.00
CA GLN A 75 7.74 6.80 12.06
C GLN A 75 6.54 7.33 11.26
N LYS A 76 5.95 6.56 10.34
CA LYS A 76 4.81 7.02 9.51
C LYS A 76 3.49 6.87 10.25
N ILE A 77 3.23 7.81 11.18
CA ILE A 77 2.04 7.83 12.04
C ILE A 77 0.74 7.84 11.22
N GLU A 78 0.69 8.64 10.16
CA GLU A 78 -0.51 8.74 9.31
C GLU A 78 -0.84 7.40 8.62
N LEU A 79 0.17 6.72 8.05
CA LEU A 79 -0.02 5.40 7.44
C LEU A 79 -0.41 4.34 8.48
N TYR A 80 0.15 4.40 9.69
CA TYR A 80 -0.26 3.53 10.79
C TYR A 80 -1.74 3.75 11.15
N ASN A 81 -2.21 5.00 11.20
CA ASN A 81 -3.60 5.31 11.51
C ASN A 81 -4.55 4.79 10.43
N ILE A 82 -4.20 4.95 9.15
CA ILE A 82 -4.97 4.38 8.03
C ILE A 82 -5.01 2.85 8.15
N ALA A 83 -3.86 2.20 8.39
CA ALA A 83 -3.79 0.76 8.58
C ALA A 83 -4.65 0.30 9.77
N LYS A 84 -4.64 1.05 10.88
CA LYS A 84 -5.41 0.75 12.09
C LYS A 84 -6.91 0.83 11.86
N GLN A 85 -7.37 1.76 11.01
CA GLN A 85 -8.77 1.85 10.57
C GLN A 85 -9.19 0.69 9.67
N ILE A 86 -8.25 0.08 8.93
CA ILE A 86 -8.51 -1.13 8.15
C ILE A 86 -8.55 -2.34 9.07
N ASN A 87 -7.49 -2.56 9.85
CA ASN A 87 -7.37 -3.61 10.84
C ASN A 87 -6.31 -3.24 11.89
N LYS A 88 -6.76 -3.04 13.13
CA LYS A 88 -5.89 -2.69 14.27
C LYS A 88 -4.77 -3.70 14.52
N GLN A 89 -5.07 -5.00 14.50
CA GLN A 89 -4.08 -6.05 14.77
C GLN A 89 -3.04 -6.14 13.65
N ALA A 90 -3.46 -6.06 12.39
CA ALA A 90 -2.56 -6.05 11.25
C ALA A 90 -1.63 -4.83 11.27
N ALA A 91 -2.16 -3.65 11.62
CA ALA A 91 -1.39 -2.43 11.77
C ALA A 91 -0.31 -2.54 12.86
N ILE A 92 -0.69 -3.02 14.06
CA ILE A 92 0.23 -3.28 15.17
C ILE A 92 1.35 -4.24 14.73
N LYS A 93 0.97 -5.37 14.11
CA LYS A 93 1.91 -6.39 13.64
C LYS A 93 2.88 -5.86 12.58
N TYR A 94 2.39 -5.18 11.55
CA TYR A 94 3.21 -4.75 10.42
C TYR A 94 4.10 -3.55 10.74
N PHE A 95 3.56 -2.57 11.49
CA PHE A 95 4.32 -1.41 11.92
C PHE A 95 5.18 -1.68 13.15
N LYS A 96 5.08 -2.86 13.79
CA LYS A 96 5.81 -3.21 15.02
C LYS A 96 5.67 -2.11 16.09
N LYS A 97 4.45 -1.61 16.30
CA LYS A 97 4.14 -0.65 17.38
C LYS A 97 3.62 -1.42 18.59
N TYR A 98 4.31 -1.28 19.72
CA TYR A 98 3.90 -1.82 21.02
C TYR A 98 3.01 -0.83 21.76
#